data_AF-L0D681-F1
#
_entry.id   AF-L0D681-F1
#
_cell.length_a   1.000
_cell.length_b   1.000
_cell.length_c   1.000
_cell.angle_alpha   90.00
_cell.angle_beta   90.00
_cell.angle_gamma   90.00
#
_symmetry.space_group_name_H-M   'P 1'
#
loop_
_entity.id
_entity.type
_entity.pdbx_description
1 polymer ?
#
loop_
_entity_poly.entity_id
_entity_poly.type
_entity_poly.pdbx_seq_one_letter_code
_entity_poly.pdbx_strand_id
1 'polypeptide(L)'
;MRCADVIHELAVPTGNFERAILVEHLDHCPSCARWAERNARLDQVWAATRAPELSAAAWDRIWANVSESLDQPQVMAPAPFAPVILPRPLWRRSAVAVFVLAQAAAILAGLGLAWHQAPSSSPAHPQPRPMAVATAPAVELSDMVFNLSSTGTSVISFDDKTLRNLALNENPYEVDPLFNGFNDLESQAGLQ
;
A
#
# COMPACT_ATOMS: atom_id res chain seq x y z
N MET A 1 -5.95 16.22 -23.53
CA MET A 1 -6.07 15.89 -22.09
C MET A 1 -4.69 15.57 -21.56
N ARG A 2 -4.28 16.13 -20.41
CA ARG A 2 -2.97 15.83 -19.82
C ARG A 2 -3.05 14.52 -19.05
N CYS A 3 -1.94 13.79 -18.96
CA CYS A 3 -1.92 12.51 -18.23
C CYS A 3 -2.32 12.67 -16.75
N ALA A 4 -2.01 13.82 -16.14
CA ALA A 4 -2.43 14.14 -14.77
C ALA A 4 -3.95 14.18 -14.61
N ASP A 5 -4.67 14.76 -15.59
CA ASP A 5 -6.14 14.84 -15.58
C ASP A 5 -6.76 13.43 -15.66
N VAL A 6 -6.16 12.57 -16.50
CA VAL A 6 -6.60 11.17 -16.67
C VAL A 6 -6.38 10.36 -15.41
N ILE A 7 -5.19 10.47 -14.81
CA ILE A 7 -4.87 9.76 -13.58
C ILE A 7 -5.80 10.20 -12.46
N HIS A 8 -6.07 11.50 -12.34
CA HIS A 8 -6.98 12.03 -11.35
C HIS A 8 -8.41 11.51 -11.54
N GLU A 9 -8.94 11.56 -12.77
CA GLU A 9 -10.29 11.06 -13.06
C GLU A 9 -10.42 9.55 -12.85
N LEU A 10 -9.39 8.77 -13.19
CA LEU A 10 -9.42 7.32 -12.97
C LEU A 10 -9.29 6.95 -11.49
N ALA A 11 -8.57 7.74 -10.68
CA ALA A 11 -8.43 7.51 -9.24
C ALA A 11 -9.70 7.89 -8.48
N VAL A 12 -10.37 8.97 -8.88
CA VAL A 12 -11.63 9.45 -8.30
C VAL A 12 -12.58 9.79 -9.44
N PRO A 13 -13.45 8.86 -9.87
CA PRO A 13 -14.39 9.10 -10.96
C PRO A 13 -15.35 10.23 -10.60
N THR A 14 -15.10 11.42 -11.15
CA THR A 14 -15.92 12.60 -10.91
C THR A 14 -17.06 12.73 -11.93
N GLY A 15 -16.93 12.07 -13.08
CA GLY A 15 -17.85 12.20 -14.20
C GLY A 15 -17.61 13.45 -15.04
N ASN A 16 -16.52 14.19 -14.79
CA ASN A 16 -16.15 15.38 -15.55
C ASN A 16 -15.68 15.06 -16.98
N PHE A 17 -15.22 13.83 -17.21
CA PHE A 17 -14.78 13.37 -18.53
C PHE A 17 -15.69 12.28 -19.06
N GLU A 18 -16.07 12.42 -20.34
CA GLU A 18 -16.81 11.39 -21.03
C GLU A 18 -15.94 10.13 -21.16
N ARG A 19 -16.55 8.95 -20.92
CA ARG A 19 -15.84 7.66 -20.95
C ARG A 19 -15.15 7.42 -22.30
N ALA A 20 -15.73 7.89 -23.41
CA ALA A 20 -15.13 7.76 -24.73
C ALA A 20 -13.76 8.47 -24.84
N ILE A 21 -13.65 9.68 -24.26
CA ILE A 21 -12.42 10.48 -24.26
C ILE A 21 -11.34 9.81 -23.41
N LEU A 22 -11.72 9.20 -22.28
CA LEU A 22 -10.80 8.43 -21.44
C LEU A 22 -10.25 7.20 -22.18
N VAL A 23 -11.12 6.44 -22.84
CA VAL A 23 -10.73 5.26 -23.62
C VAL A 23 -9.77 5.64 -24.75
N GLU A 24 -10.12 6.67 -25.53
CA GLU A 24 -9.25 7.17 -26.60
C GLU A 24 -7.86 7.55 -26.08
N HIS A 25 -7.78 8.21 -24.92
CA HIS A 25 -6.48 8.55 -24.34
C HIS A 25 -5.70 7.32 -23.89
N LEU A 26 -6.35 6.33 -23.29
CA LEU A 26 -5.68 5.09 -22.84
C LEU A 26 -5.12 4.31 -24.03
N ASP A 27 -5.80 4.32 -25.18
CA ASP A 27 -5.31 3.68 -26.41
C ASP A 27 -4.04 4.36 -26.95
N HIS A 28 -3.92 5.69 -26.79
CA HIS A 28 -2.78 6.46 -27.29
C HIS A 28 -1.64 6.64 -26.28
N CYS A 29 -1.86 6.37 -24.99
CA CYS A 29 -0.89 6.63 -23.93
C CYS A 29 -0.56 5.36 -23.10
N PRO A 30 0.52 4.62 -23.45
CA PRO A 30 0.89 3.37 -22.78
C PRO A 30 1.25 3.50 -21.29
N SER A 31 1.62 4.69 -20.82
CA SER A 31 1.86 4.93 -19.39
C SER A 31 0.54 4.98 -18.61
N CYS A 32 -0.45 5.72 -19.11
CA CYS A 32 -1.80 5.78 -18.52
C CYS A 32 -2.49 4.40 -18.56
N ALA A 33 -2.36 3.67 -19.67
CA ALA A 33 -2.91 2.31 -19.79
C ALA A 33 -2.35 1.35 -18.73
N ARG A 34 -1.02 1.29 -18.57
CA ARG A 34 -0.38 0.46 -17.53
C ARG A 34 -0.74 0.88 -16.12
N TRP A 35 -0.92 2.18 -15.88
CA TRP A 35 -1.38 2.67 -14.59
C TRP A 35 -2.82 2.21 -14.29
N ALA A 36 -3.72 2.30 -15.28
CA ALA A 36 -5.11 1.87 -15.14
C ALA A 36 -5.21 0.37 -14.88
N GLU A 37 -4.44 -0.46 -15.60
CA GLU A 37 -4.38 -1.91 -15.40
C GLU A 37 -3.89 -2.27 -13.98
N ARG A 38 -2.84 -1.60 -13.47
CA ARG A 38 -2.36 -1.82 -12.11
C ARG A 38 -3.40 -1.44 -11.05
N ASN A 39 -4.13 -0.34 -11.24
CA ASN A 39 -5.21 0.04 -10.31
C ASN A 39 -6.36 -0.96 -10.34
N ALA A 40 -6.79 -1.40 -11.52
CA ALA A 40 -7.82 -2.44 -11.63
C ALA A 40 -7.43 -3.74 -10.91
N ARG A 41 -6.14 -4.11 -10.95
CA ARG A 41 -5.62 -5.27 -10.19
C ARG A 41 -5.64 -5.01 -8.68
N LEU A 42 -5.31 -3.81 -8.22
CA LEU A 42 -5.41 -3.44 -6.80
C LEU A 42 -6.85 -3.47 -6.32
N ASP A 43 -7.79 -2.95 -7.10
CA ASP A 43 -9.23 -2.99 -6.81
C ASP A 43 -9.74 -4.42 -6.70
N GLN A 44 -9.26 -5.32 -7.56
CA GLN A 44 -9.59 -6.73 -7.49
C GLN A 44 -9.07 -7.39 -6.20
N VAL A 45 -7.81 -7.12 -5.82
CA VAL A 45 -7.25 -7.63 -4.56
C VAL A 45 -8.01 -7.04 -3.37
N TRP A 46 -8.31 -5.75 -3.40
CA TRP A 46 -9.08 -5.07 -2.36
C TRP A 46 -10.49 -5.65 -2.23
N ALA A 47 -11.19 -5.90 -3.34
CA ALA A 47 -12.50 -6.53 -3.33
C ALA A 47 -12.46 -7.94 -2.72
N ALA A 48 -11.37 -8.69 -2.94
CA ALA A 48 -11.18 -10.03 -2.38
C ALA A 48 -10.82 -10.03 -0.90
N THR A 49 -10.14 -8.98 -0.40
CA THR A 49 -9.71 -8.87 1.01
C THR A 49 -10.62 -7.99 1.86
N ARG A 50 -11.58 -7.28 1.25
CA ARG A 50 -12.50 -6.39 1.97
C ARG A 50 -13.30 -7.21 2.99
N ALA A 51 -13.27 -6.76 4.24
CA ALA A 51 -14.12 -7.31 5.28
C ALA A 51 -15.61 -7.12 4.92
N PRO A 52 -16.50 -8.01 5.39
CA PRO A 52 -17.94 -7.83 5.21
C PRO A 52 -18.38 -6.43 5.68
N GLU A 53 -19.31 -5.83 4.92
CA GLU A 53 -19.83 -4.51 5.27
C GLU A 53 -20.52 -4.56 6.63
N LEU A 54 -20.08 -3.69 7.54
CA LEU A 54 -20.66 -3.56 8.86
C LEU A 54 -22.09 -3.01 8.74
N SER A 55 -23.01 -3.55 9.53
CA SER A 55 -24.37 -3.01 9.58
C SER A 55 -24.36 -1.56 10.11
N ALA A 56 -25.36 -0.76 9.71
CA ALA A 56 -25.51 0.62 10.20
C ALA A 56 -25.48 0.70 11.73
N ALA A 57 -26.17 -0.22 12.43
CA ALA A 57 -26.16 -0.28 13.89
C ALA A 57 -24.78 -0.61 14.50
N ALA A 58 -23.94 -1.38 13.81
CA ALA A 58 -22.57 -1.64 14.25
C ALA A 58 -21.70 -0.38 14.08
N TRP A 59 -21.89 0.35 12.98
CA TRP A 59 -21.26 1.65 12.76
C TRP A 59 -21.66 2.68 13.80
N ASP A 60 -22.96 2.81 14.09
CA ASP A 60 -23.47 3.74 15.10
C ASP A 60 -22.87 3.46 16.48
N ARG A 61 -22.69 2.18 16.83
CA ARG A 61 -22.04 1.79 18.08
C ARG A 61 -20.56 2.18 18.13
N ILE A 62 -19.82 1.96 17.05
CA ILE A 62 -18.41 2.36 16.96
C ILE A 62 -18.30 3.88 17.13
N TRP A 63 -19.15 4.65 16.43
CA TRP A 63 -19.15 6.09 16.52
C TRP A 63 -19.59 6.61 17.89
N ALA A 64 -20.62 6.02 18.49
CA ALA A 64 -21.03 6.36 19.85
C ALA A 64 -19.89 6.16 20.86
N ASN A 65 -19.15 5.06 20.76
CA ASN A 65 -17.98 4.81 21.62
C ASN A 65 -16.86 5.84 21.40
N VAL A 66 -16.61 6.25 20.14
CA VAL A 66 -15.62 7.29 19.84
C VAL A 66 -16.07 8.64 20.41
N SER A 67 -17.32 9.03 20.21
CA SER A 67 -17.90 10.26 20.77
C SER A 67 -17.85 10.25 22.30
N GLU A 68 -18.26 9.16 22.94
CA GLU A 68 -18.15 9.02 24.40
C GLU A 68 -16.70 9.14 24.89
N SER A 69 -15.75 8.55 24.17
CA SER A 69 -14.32 8.68 24.51
C SER A 69 -13.77 10.09 24.33
N LEU A 70 -14.35 10.90 23.44
CA LEU A 70 -13.97 12.29 23.22
C LEU A 70 -14.64 13.23 24.23
N ASP A 71 -15.89 12.94 24.60
CA ASP A 71 -16.66 13.71 25.58
C ASP A 71 -16.26 13.41 27.02
N GLN A 72 -15.70 12.21 27.27
CA GLN A 72 -15.18 11.87 28.57
C GLN A 72 -14.05 12.86 28.90
N PRO A 73 -14.22 13.75 29.89
CA PRO A 73 -13.18 14.67 30.27
C PRO A 73 -11.98 13.80 30.60
N GLN A 74 -10.86 14.04 29.91
CA GLN A 74 -9.61 13.44 30.33
C GLN A 74 -9.35 13.97 31.72
N VAL A 75 -9.82 13.22 32.72
CA VAL A 75 -9.36 13.37 34.09
C VAL A 75 -7.88 13.13 33.94
N MET A 76 -7.12 14.21 33.89
CA MET A 76 -5.69 14.19 34.14
C MET A 76 -5.60 13.60 35.52
N ALA A 77 -5.61 12.27 35.60
CA ALA A 77 -5.27 11.56 36.80
C ALA A 77 -3.96 12.21 37.21
N PRO A 78 -3.88 12.82 38.41
CA PRO A 78 -2.68 13.50 38.85
C PRO A 78 -1.55 12.53 38.58
N ALA A 79 -0.64 12.92 37.69
CA ALA A 79 0.37 12.03 37.13
C ALA A 79 0.86 11.15 38.26
N PRO A 80 0.63 9.82 38.22
CA PRO A 80 0.88 8.95 39.36
C PRO A 80 2.29 9.28 39.82
N PHE A 81 2.36 9.86 41.02
CA PHE A 81 3.52 10.51 41.64
C PHE A 81 4.76 10.39 40.79
N ALA A 82 5.18 11.51 40.18
CA ALA A 82 6.42 11.70 39.42
C ALA A 82 7.31 10.47 39.60
N PRO A 83 7.41 9.56 38.60
CA PRO A 83 8.11 8.31 38.79
C PRO A 83 9.43 8.67 39.42
N VAL A 84 9.69 8.16 40.64
CA VAL A 84 10.99 8.31 41.28
C VAL A 84 11.97 8.01 40.17
N ILE A 85 12.71 9.04 39.75
CA ILE A 85 13.68 8.94 38.66
C ILE A 85 14.83 8.12 39.26
N LEU A 86 14.59 6.83 39.44
CA LEU A 86 15.64 5.85 39.50
C LEU A 86 16.39 6.06 38.19
N PRO A 87 17.69 6.38 38.22
CA PRO A 87 18.46 6.60 37.02
C PRO A 87 18.29 5.36 36.15
N ARG A 88 17.49 5.48 35.09
CA ARG A 88 17.34 4.41 34.11
C ARG A 88 18.77 4.11 33.64
N PRO A 89 19.27 2.88 33.83
CA PRO A 89 20.66 2.59 33.53
C PRO A 89 20.89 2.95 32.07
N LEU A 90 21.83 3.87 31.83
CA LEU A 90 22.19 4.40 30.52
C LEU A 90 22.44 3.28 29.50
N TRP A 91 22.81 2.09 29.98
CA TRP A 91 23.01 0.88 29.20
C TRP A 91 21.78 0.40 28.42
N ARG A 92 20.54 0.65 28.89
CA ARG A 92 19.32 0.28 28.14
C ARG A 92 19.13 1.13 26.88
N ARG A 93 19.57 2.39 26.87
CA ARG A 93 19.55 3.22 25.66
C ARG A 93 20.61 2.77 24.66
N SER A 94 21.77 2.33 25.16
CA SER A 94 22.82 1.71 24.34
C SER A 94 22.32 0.44 23.66
N ALA A 95 21.61 -0.43 24.38
CA ALA A 95 21.11 -1.69 23.84
C ALA A 95 20.11 -1.49 22.69
N VAL A 96 19.20 -0.52 22.80
CA VAL A 96 18.24 -0.20 21.73
C VAL A 96 18.95 0.40 20.51
N ALA A 97 19.89 1.32 20.72
CA ALA A 97 20.67 1.90 19.64
C ALA A 97 21.49 0.85 18.87
N VAL A 98 22.15 -0.07 19.60
CA VAL A 98 22.91 -1.19 19.00
C VAL A 98 21.97 -2.13 18.23
N PHE A 99 20.78 -2.42 18.73
CA PHE A 99 19.82 -3.28 18.04
C PHE A 99 19.32 -2.66 16.74
N VAL A 100 18.97 -1.37 16.74
CA VAL A 100 18.56 -0.64 15.53
C VAL A 100 19.70 -0.57 14.51
N LEU A 101 20.93 -0.30 14.96
CA LEU A 101 22.10 -0.22 14.09
C LEU A 101 22.45 -1.60 13.47
N ALA A 102 22.32 -2.67 14.25
CA ALA A 102 22.53 -4.03 13.79
C ALA A 102 21.49 -4.45 12.72
N GLN A 103 20.22 -4.07 12.90
CA GLN A 103 19.20 -4.32 11.88
C GLN A 103 19.48 -3.55 10.59
N ALA A 104 19.86 -2.28 10.67
CA ALA A 104 20.23 -1.48 9.50
C ALA A 104 21.42 -2.10 8.75
N ALA A 105 22.45 -2.55 9.47
CA ALA A 105 23.62 -3.20 8.88
C ALA A 105 23.27 -4.54 8.20
N ALA A 106 22.40 -5.35 8.81
CA ALA A 106 21.95 -6.61 8.22
C ALA A 106 21.16 -6.39 6.91
N ILE A 107 20.31 -5.34 6.86
CA ILE A 107 19.57 -4.97 5.65
C ILE A 107 20.53 -4.53 4.55
N LEU A 108 21.51 -3.67 4.85
CA LEU A 108 22.50 -3.21 3.89
C LEU A 108 23.38 -4.36 3.35
N ALA A 109 23.81 -5.27 4.22
CA ALA A 109 24.57 -6.46 3.81
C ALA A 109 23.73 -7.37 2.89
N GLY A 110 22.46 -7.60 3.23
CA GLY A 110 21.53 -8.36 2.39
C GLY A 110 21.33 -7.73 1.01
N LEU A 111 21.20 -6.40 0.94
CA LEU A 111 21.07 -5.67 -0.32
C LEU A 111 22.33 -5.80 -1.19
N GLY A 112 23.52 -5.63 -0.59
CA GLY A 112 24.79 -5.74 -1.31
C GLY A 112 25.03 -7.16 -1.87
N LEU A 113 24.71 -8.19 -1.08
CA LEU A 113 24.80 -9.59 -1.54
C LEU A 113 23.79 -9.90 -2.64
N ALA A 114 22.57 -9.37 -2.56
CA ALA A 114 21.55 -9.55 -3.60
C ALA A 114 21.97 -8.90 -4.92
N TRP A 115 22.64 -7.74 -4.88
CA TRP A 115 23.16 -7.08 -6.07
C TRP A 115 24.36 -7.83 -6.69
N HIS A 116 25.22 -8.43 -5.86
CA HIS A 116 26.33 -9.24 -6.36
C HIS A 116 25.91 -10.59 -6.94
N GLN A 117 24.76 -11.12 -6.55
CA GLN A 117 24.23 -12.39 -7.06
C GLN A 117 23.36 -12.23 -8.30
N ALA A 118 23.12 -11.01 -8.80
CA ALA A 118 22.45 -10.82 -10.07
C ALA A 118 23.27 -11.53 -11.16
N PRO A 119 22.80 -12.68 -11.69
CA PRO A 119 23.53 -13.39 -12.72
C PRO A 119 23.55 -12.46 -13.90
N SER A 120 24.75 -12.11 -14.36
CA SER A 120 24.98 -11.39 -15.62
C SER A 120 24.28 -12.18 -16.72
N SER A 121 23.01 -11.84 -16.94
CA SER A 121 22.15 -12.47 -17.93
C SER A 121 22.64 -11.89 -19.24
N SER A 122 23.74 -12.44 -19.72
CA SER A 122 24.27 -12.19 -21.05
C SER A 122 23.10 -12.48 -22.00
N PRO A 123 22.63 -11.50 -22.78
CA PRO A 123 21.46 -11.67 -23.62
C PRO A 123 21.75 -12.81 -24.60
N ALA A 124 21.17 -13.98 -24.30
CA ALA A 124 21.27 -15.15 -25.16
C ALA A 124 20.62 -14.77 -26.49
N HIS A 125 21.46 -14.69 -27.51
CA HIS A 125 21.06 -14.42 -28.88
C HIS A 125 19.95 -15.41 -29.28
N PRO A 126 18.77 -14.94 -29.73
CA PRO A 126 17.65 -15.83 -30.05
C PRO A 126 18.04 -16.74 -31.22
N GLN A 127 18.29 -18.01 -30.90
CA GLN A 127 18.43 -19.09 -31.88
C GLN A 127 17.03 -19.38 -32.46
N PRO A 128 16.84 -19.24 -33.79
CA PRO A 128 15.56 -19.55 -34.43
C PRO A 128 15.31 -21.06 -34.37
N ARG A 129 14.38 -21.49 -33.52
CA ARG A 129 13.87 -22.87 -33.51
C ARG A 129 12.81 -23.05 -34.61
N PRO A 130 12.90 -24.11 -35.42
CA PRO A 130 11.86 -24.47 -36.39
C PRO A 130 10.59 -24.91 -35.65
N MET A 131 9.45 -24.35 -36.04
CA MET A 131 8.13 -24.65 -35.50
C MET A 131 7.71 -26.07 -35.90
N ALA A 132 7.64 -26.97 -34.92
CA ALA A 132 6.84 -28.19 -35.04
C ALA A 132 5.40 -27.84 -34.61
N VAL A 133 4.47 -27.86 -35.57
CA VAL A 133 3.04 -27.73 -35.34
C VAL A 133 2.58 -28.96 -34.55
N ALA A 134 2.31 -28.77 -33.27
CA ALA A 134 1.66 -29.77 -32.42
C ALA A 134 0.16 -29.45 -32.36
N THR A 135 -0.64 -30.36 -32.91
CA THR A 135 -2.10 -30.35 -32.85
C THR A 135 -2.55 -30.47 -31.38
N ALA A 136 -3.25 -29.45 -30.88
CA ALA A 136 -3.76 -29.44 -29.51
C ALA A 136 -4.99 -30.37 -29.38
N PRO A 137 -5.08 -31.23 -28.34
CA PRO A 137 -6.32 -31.90 -28.01
C PRO A 137 -7.30 -30.91 -27.35
N ALA A 138 -8.56 -30.96 -27.79
CA ALA A 138 -9.67 -30.26 -27.16
C ALA A 138 -9.84 -30.76 -25.73
N VAL A 139 -9.72 -29.85 -24.76
CA VAL A 139 -10.05 -30.10 -23.35
C VAL A 139 -11.49 -29.68 -23.15
N GLU A 140 -12.36 -30.68 -22.91
CA GLU A 140 -13.75 -30.49 -22.52
C GLU A 140 -13.82 -29.81 -21.14
N LEU A 141 -14.49 -28.66 -21.12
CA LEU A 141 -14.71 -27.82 -19.95
C LEU A 141 -16.01 -28.25 -19.25
N SER A 142 -16.01 -29.43 -18.65
CA SER A 142 -17.09 -29.89 -17.77
C SER A 142 -16.44 -30.65 -16.61
N ASP A 143 -16.77 -30.26 -15.38
CA ASP A 143 -16.31 -30.81 -14.09
C ASP A 143 -15.20 -30.05 -13.33
N MET A 144 -15.26 -28.71 -13.29
CA MET A 144 -14.80 -27.98 -12.10
C MET A 144 -15.97 -27.64 -11.18
N VAL A 145 -16.41 -28.63 -10.41
CA VAL A 145 -17.23 -28.44 -9.22
C VAL A 145 -16.32 -27.88 -8.12
N PHE A 146 -16.42 -26.58 -7.86
CA PHE A 146 -15.79 -25.95 -6.70
C PHE A 146 -16.56 -26.36 -5.43
N ASN A 147 -16.07 -27.41 -4.77
CA ASN A 147 -16.53 -27.81 -3.45
C ASN A 147 -15.87 -26.88 -2.41
N LEU A 148 -16.45 -25.71 -2.18
CA LEU A 148 -16.07 -24.84 -1.05
C LEU A 148 -16.60 -25.47 0.24
N SER A 149 -15.80 -26.35 0.84
CA SER A 149 -16.00 -26.73 2.25
C SER A 149 -15.84 -25.49 3.13
N SER A 150 -17.00 -24.95 3.50
CA SER A 150 -17.22 -23.95 4.53
C SER A 150 -16.65 -24.41 5.87
N THR A 151 -15.37 -24.09 6.16
CA THR A 151 -14.78 -23.79 7.49
C THR A 151 -13.24 -23.75 7.39
N GLY A 152 -12.70 -22.97 6.47
CA GLY A 152 -11.27 -22.72 6.38
C GLY A 152 -11.02 -21.24 6.19
N THR A 153 -10.59 -20.54 7.23
CA THR A 153 -9.90 -19.25 7.09
C THR A 153 -8.71 -19.44 6.16
N SER A 154 -8.86 -19.10 4.87
CA SER A 154 -7.72 -19.04 3.97
C SER A 154 -6.91 -17.81 4.36
N VAL A 155 -5.81 -18.04 5.06
CA VAL A 155 -4.77 -17.03 5.23
C VAL A 155 -4.16 -16.83 3.85
N ILE A 156 -4.44 -15.68 3.22
CA ILE A 156 -3.74 -15.27 2.00
C ILE A 156 -2.29 -15.01 2.43
N SER A 157 -1.42 -16.00 2.22
CA SER A 157 0.02 -15.87 2.44
C SER A 157 0.58 -15.00 1.32
N PHE A 158 0.65 -13.68 1.55
CA PHE A 158 1.39 -12.79 0.67
C PHE A 158 2.87 -13.10 0.81
N ASP A 159 3.51 -13.51 -0.29
CA ASP A 159 4.96 -13.66 -0.36
C ASP A 159 5.63 -12.31 -0.07
N ASP A 160 6.63 -12.31 0.81
CA ASP A 160 7.28 -11.12 1.40
C ASP A 160 7.84 -10.15 0.34
N LYS A 161 8.14 -10.67 -0.86
CA LYS A 161 8.58 -9.90 -2.02
C LYS A 161 7.49 -8.97 -2.59
N THR A 162 6.22 -9.33 -2.45
CA THR A 162 5.09 -8.53 -2.96
C THR A 162 4.80 -7.34 -2.05
N LEU A 163 4.92 -7.54 -0.72
CA LEU A 163 4.78 -6.46 0.26
C LEU A 163 5.95 -5.45 0.17
N ARG A 164 7.18 -5.90 -0.11
CA ARG A 164 8.31 -5.00 -0.33
C ARG A 164 8.16 -4.09 -1.55
N ASN A 165 7.56 -4.57 -2.64
CA ASN A 165 7.32 -3.74 -3.82
C ASN A 165 6.19 -2.71 -3.62
N LEU A 166 5.26 -2.94 -2.68
CA LEU A 166 4.25 -1.95 -2.29
C LEU A 166 4.79 -0.94 -1.27
N ALA A 167 5.70 -1.36 -0.39
CA ALA A 167 6.34 -0.50 0.60
C ALA A 167 7.48 0.39 0.04
N LEU A 168 8.05 0.03 -1.12
CA LEU A 168 9.06 0.82 -1.84
C LEU A 168 8.46 1.85 -2.81
N ASN A 169 7.13 1.93 -2.93
CA ASN A 169 6.50 3.06 -3.59
C ASN A 169 6.31 4.16 -2.53
N GLU A 170 7.37 4.94 -2.32
CA GLU A 170 7.42 6.04 -1.38
C GLU A 170 6.26 7.01 -1.63
N ASN A 171 5.31 6.96 -0.69
CA ASN A 171 4.38 8.00 -0.29
C ASN A 171 3.77 8.91 -1.39
N PRO A 172 2.65 8.53 -2.03
CA PRO A 172 1.90 9.43 -2.90
C PRO A 172 1.20 10.59 -2.16
N TYR A 173 1.34 10.66 -0.83
CA TYR A 173 0.79 11.70 0.05
C TYR A 173 1.88 12.37 0.90
N GLU A 174 3.15 12.36 0.47
CA GLU A 174 4.16 13.19 1.11
C GLU A 174 3.83 14.65 0.80
N VAL A 175 3.05 15.25 1.70
CA VAL A 175 2.77 16.68 1.71
C VAL A 175 4.11 17.37 1.87
N ASP A 176 4.53 18.08 0.83
CA ASP A 176 5.78 18.84 0.80
C ASP A 176 5.92 19.62 2.13
N PRO A 177 7.00 19.44 2.91
CA PRO A 177 7.18 20.13 4.18
C PRO A 177 7.19 21.66 4.03
N LEU A 178 7.35 22.20 2.82
CA LEU A 178 7.16 23.62 2.53
C LEU A 178 5.70 24.10 2.60
N PHE A 179 4.71 23.22 2.44
CA PHE A 179 3.29 23.58 2.48
C PHE A 179 2.81 23.87 3.93
N ASN A 180 3.44 23.26 4.94
CA ASN A 180 3.13 23.53 6.35
C ASN A 180 3.65 24.89 6.83
N GLY A 181 4.60 25.52 6.12
CA GLY A 181 5.14 26.83 6.50
C GLY A 181 4.24 28.03 6.16
N PHE A 182 3.31 27.89 5.21
CA PHE A 182 2.45 29.00 4.78
C PHE A 182 1.24 29.20 5.72
N ASN A 183 0.70 28.14 6.31
CA ASN A 183 -0.46 28.24 7.22
C ASN A 183 -0.12 28.89 8.57
N ASP A 184 1.14 28.80 9.00
CA ASP A 184 1.62 29.41 10.26
C ASP A 184 1.90 30.93 10.11
N LEU A 185 2.12 31.43 8.89
CA LEU A 185 2.32 32.86 8.63
C LEU A 185 1.01 33.62 8.45
N GLU A 186 -0.02 32.99 7.90
CA GLU A 186 -1.34 33.61 7.73
C GLU A 186 -2.09 33.75 9.07
N SER A 187 -1.88 32.82 10.01
CA SER A 187 -2.46 32.87 11.35
C SER A 187 -1.82 33.92 12.27
N GLN A 188 -0.61 34.41 11.97
CA GLN A 188 0.02 35.52 12.71
C GLN A 188 -0.33 36.91 12.16
N ALA A 189 -0.79 37.01 10.91
CA ALA A 189 -1.11 38.28 10.26
C ALA A 189 -2.52 38.83 10.59
N GLY A 190 -3.39 38.03 11.22
CA GLY A 190 -4.77 38.39 11.55
C GLY A 190 -5.02 39.05 12.91
N LEU A 191 -3.97 39.44 13.65
CA LEU A 191 -4.06 39.99 15.02
C LEU A 191 -3.69 41.49 15.10
N GLN A 192 -4.13 42.31 14.15
CA GLN A 192 -4.08 43.78 14.25
C GLN A 192 -5.44 44.42 14.03
#